data_AF-A0A7W0QYQ7-F1
#
_entry.id   AF-A0A7W0QYQ7-F1
#
_cell.length_a   1.000
_cell.length_b   1.000
_cell.length_c   1.000
_cell.angle_alpha   90.00
_cell.angle_beta   90.00
_cell.angle_gamma   90.00
#
_symmetry.space_group_name_H-M   'P 1'
#
loop_
_entity.id
_entity.type
_entity.pdbx_description
1 polymer ?
#
loop_
_entity_poly.entity_id
_entity_poly.type
_entity_poly.pdbx_seq_one_letter_code
_entity_poly.pdbx_strand_id
1 'polypeptide(L)'
;MRLLHPEPGHDLTYNDVFMVPSLSAVGSRLDVDLTTPDGIGTTLPVVVANMTAVAGRRMAETVARRGGICVLPQDIPLDVVASVI
;
A
#
# COMPACT_ATOMS: atom_id res chain seq x y z
N MET A 1 -0.53 -13.05 8.11
CA MET A 1 -0.10 -14.12 7.17
C MET A 1 0.54 -15.24 7.98
N ARG A 2 0.35 -16.50 7.61
CA ARG A 2 0.92 -17.67 8.32
C ARG A 2 1.73 -18.50 7.34
N LEU A 3 2.99 -18.79 7.67
CA LEU A 3 3.82 -19.74 6.93
C LEU A 3 3.40 -21.17 7.30
N LEU A 4 3.28 -22.05 6.31
CA LEU A 4 3.00 -23.48 6.53
C LEU A 4 4.23 -24.25 7.01
N HIS A 5 5.42 -23.78 6.62
CA HIS A 5 6.70 -24.26 7.12
C HIS A 5 7.24 -23.21 8.11
N PRO A 6 7.19 -23.48 9.42
CA PRO A 6 7.74 -22.57 10.41
C PRO A 6 9.26 -22.50 10.26
N GLU A 7 9.83 -21.31 10.45
CA GLU A 7 11.28 -21.05 10.53
C GLU A 7 12.08 -21.47 9.27
N PRO A 8 11.87 -20.79 8.13
CA PRO A 8 12.79 -20.95 7.01
C PRO A 8 14.20 -20.53 7.44
N GLY A 9 15.21 -21.34 7.13
CA GLY A 9 16.61 -21.07 7.50
C GLY A 9 17.27 -19.92 6.73
N HIS A 10 16.49 -19.09 6.06
CA HIS A 10 16.89 -17.94 5.25
C HIS A 10 15.70 -17.00 5.06
N ASP A 11 15.98 -15.76 4.65
CA ASP A 11 14.96 -14.77 4.33
C ASP A 11 14.26 -15.12 3.01
N LEU A 12 12.94 -14.89 2.97
CA LEU A 12 12.10 -15.13 1.80
C LEU A 12 11.67 -13.81 1.18
N THR A 13 11.61 -13.76 -0.15
CA THR A 13 11.02 -12.69 -0.94
C THR A 13 9.62 -13.08 -1.43
N TYR A 14 8.91 -12.15 -2.08
CA TYR A 14 7.61 -12.45 -2.67
C TYR A 14 7.64 -13.55 -3.74
N ASN A 15 8.76 -13.72 -4.44
CA ASN A 15 8.88 -14.71 -5.51
C ASN A 15 9.20 -16.12 -5.00
N ASP A 16 9.56 -16.27 -3.72
CA ASP A 16 9.92 -17.56 -3.12
C ASP A 16 8.72 -18.30 -2.55
N VAL A 17 7.54 -17.66 -2.52
CA VAL A 17 6.33 -18.18 -1.90
C VAL A 17 5.11 -17.98 -2.79
N PHE A 18 4.07 -18.76 -2.52
CA PHE A 18 2.76 -18.59 -3.12
C PHE A 18 1.68 -18.72 -2.05
N MET A 19 0.50 -18.14 -2.32
CA MET A 19 -0.65 -18.32 -1.45
C MET A 19 -1.29 -19.68 -1.68
N VAL A 20 -1.40 -20.49 -0.63
CA VAL A 20 -2.18 -21.73 -0.67
C VAL A 20 -3.66 -21.37 -0.52
N PRO A 21 -4.52 -21.72 -1.49
CA PRO A 21 -5.96 -21.48 -1.38
C PRO A 21 -6.56 -22.14 -0.14
N SER A 22 -7.56 -21.49 0.45
CA SER A 22 -8.32 -22.04 1.58
C SER A 22 -9.81 -21.84 1.34
N LEU A 23 -10.63 -22.63 2.05
CA LEU A 23 -12.09 -22.48 1.99
C LEU A 23 -12.46 -21.05 2.42
N SER A 24 -13.20 -20.36 1.55
CA SER A 24 -13.71 -19.02 1.81
C SER A 24 -15.23 -19.03 1.73
N ALA A 25 -15.89 -18.37 2.69
CA ALA A 25 -17.32 -18.12 2.64
C ALA A 25 -17.68 -16.86 1.84
N VAL A 26 -16.68 -16.11 1.35
CA VAL A 26 -16.88 -14.89 0.57
C VAL A 26 -17.46 -15.24 -0.80
N GLY A 27 -18.70 -14.81 -1.06
CA GLY A 27 -19.44 -15.13 -2.29
C GLY A 27 -19.06 -14.26 -3.50
N SER A 28 -18.61 -13.03 -3.28
CA SER A 28 -18.21 -12.09 -4.33
C SER A 28 -16.95 -11.32 -3.93
N ARG A 29 -16.12 -10.98 -4.92
CA ARG A 29 -14.98 -10.07 -4.71
C ARG A 29 -15.38 -8.68 -4.20
N LEU A 30 -16.65 -8.30 -4.40
CA LEU A 30 -17.18 -7.01 -3.93
C LEU A 30 -17.43 -7.00 -2.42
N ASP A 31 -17.46 -8.17 -1.78
CA ASP A 31 -17.69 -8.31 -0.33
C ASP A 31 -16.38 -8.27 0.47
N VAL A 32 -15.23 -8.10 -0.20
CA VAL A 32 -13.91 -7.99 0.45
C VAL A 32 -13.67 -6.55 0.88
N ASP A 33 -13.50 -6.35 2.18
CA ASP A 33 -13.09 -5.05 2.73
C ASP A 33 -11.57 -4.89 2.69
N LEU A 34 -11.12 -3.77 2.12
CA LEU A 34 -9.71 -3.38 1.99
C LEU A 34 -9.34 -2.22 2.92
N THR A 35 -10.26 -1.78 3.78
CA THR A 35 -10.03 -0.70 4.75
C THR A 35 -8.84 -1.05 5.64
N THR A 36 -7.93 -0.09 5.82
CA THR A 36 -6.74 -0.30 6.63
C THR A 36 -7.11 -0.36 8.12
N PRO A 37 -6.51 -1.27 8.90
CA PRO A 37 -6.84 -1.44 10.32
C PRO A 37 -6.16 -0.40 11.23
N ASP A 38 -5.36 0.51 10.67
CA ASP A 38 -4.55 1.49 11.40
C ASP A 38 -5.31 2.76 11.83
N GLY A 39 -6.59 2.88 11.45
CA GLY A 39 -7.45 3.99 11.87
C GLY A 39 -7.19 5.31 11.16
N ILE A 40 -6.33 5.33 10.12
CA ILE A 40 -6.01 6.54 9.34
C ILE A 40 -7.13 6.90 8.36
N GLY A 41 -8.07 5.97 8.12
CA GLY A 41 -9.26 6.19 7.31
C GLY A 41 -9.09 5.89 5.82
N THR A 42 -7.99 5.22 5.43
CA THR A 42 -7.81 4.75 4.05
C THR A 42 -8.66 3.50 3.77
N THR A 43 -9.37 3.51 2.65
CA THR A 43 -10.19 2.39 2.18
C THR A 43 -9.39 1.41 1.31
N LEU A 44 -8.14 1.77 0.97
CA LEU A 44 -7.21 0.91 0.23
C LEU A 44 -5.84 0.89 0.94
N PRO A 45 -5.18 -0.29 1.05
CA PRO A 45 -3.86 -0.41 1.66
C PRO A 45 -2.77 -0.05 0.65
N VAL A 46 -2.87 1.13 0.06
CA VAL A 46 -1.94 1.63 -0.97
C VAL A 46 -1.32 2.93 -0.50
N VAL A 47 0.01 2.91 -0.36
CA VAL A 47 0.83 4.05 0.04
C VAL A 47 1.80 4.37 -1.10
N VAL A 48 1.77 5.61 -1.60
CA VAL A 48 2.73 6.08 -2.59
C VAL A 48 4.05 6.40 -1.89
N ALA A 49 5.15 5.91 -2.46
CA ALA A 49 6.49 6.18 -1.97
C ALA A 49 6.83 7.69 -2.01
N ASN A 50 7.53 8.16 -0.98
CA ASN A 50 7.98 9.54 -0.79
C ASN A 50 9.15 9.94 -1.70
N MET A 51 9.05 9.63 -2.99
CA MET A 51 10.09 9.89 -3.99
C MET A 51 9.67 11.04 -4.88
N THR A 52 10.60 11.95 -5.17
CA THR A 52 10.38 13.13 -6.04
C THR A 52 9.83 12.77 -7.42
N ALA A 53 10.26 11.63 -8.00
CA ALA A 53 9.79 11.14 -9.28
C ALA A 53 8.41 10.43 -9.24
N VAL A 54 7.84 10.21 -8.05
CA VAL A 54 6.63 9.41 -7.84
C VAL A 54 5.51 10.26 -7.21
N ALA A 55 5.80 10.96 -6.12
CA ALA A 55 4.84 11.66 -5.28
C ALA A 55 4.52 13.09 -5.75
N GLY A 56 4.25 13.29 -7.05
CA GLY A 56 3.83 14.59 -7.60
C GLY A 56 2.33 14.88 -7.39
N ARG A 57 1.90 16.14 -7.63
CA ARG A 57 0.50 16.61 -7.49
C ARG A 57 -0.55 15.62 -8.00
N ARG A 58 -0.43 15.24 -9.28
CA ARG A 58 -1.41 14.34 -9.93
C ARG A 58 -1.50 12.98 -9.24
N MET A 59 -0.37 12.43 -8.79
CA MET A 59 -0.33 11.16 -8.09
C MET A 59 -1.02 11.28 -6.73
N ALA A 60 -0.68 12.32 -5.96
CA ALA A 60 -1.28 12.59 -4.66
C ALA A 60 -2.80 12.75 -4.73
N GLU A 61 -3.30 13.60 -5.63
CA GLU A 61 -4.73 13.81 -5.83
C GLU A 61 -5.45 12.53 -6.25
N THR A 62 -4.86 11.78 -7.18
CA THR A 62 -5.47 10.58 -7.76
C THR A 62 -5.59 9.46 -6.73
N VAL A 63 -4.54 9.22 -5.96
CA VAL A 63 -4.51 8.16 -4.95
C VAL A 63 -5.40 8.51 -3.76
N ALA A 64 -5.36 9.77 -3.29
CA ALA A 64 -6.24 10.24 -2.22
C ALA A 64 -7.73 10.06 -2.59
N ARG A 65 -8.13 10.42 -3.82
CA ARG A 65 -9.50 10.23 -4.32
C ARG A 65 -9.94 8.76 -4.42
N ARG A 66 -8.99 7.83 -4.53
CA ARG A 66 -9.25 6.39 -4.58
C ARG A 66 -9.20 5.72 -3.20
N GLY A 67 -8.87 6.47 -2.15
CA GLY A 67 -8.84 5.98 -0.77
C GLY A 67 -7.49 5.40 -0.33
N GLY A 68 -6.41 5.64 -1.07
CA GLY A 68 -5.04 5.44 -0.60
C GLY A 68 -4.42 6.74 -0.08
N ILE A 69 -3.12 6.72 0.20
CA ILE A 69 -2.38 7.90 0.68
C ILE A 69 -1.08 8.11 -0.10
N CYS A 70 -0.65 9.36 -0.21
CA CYS A 70 0.64 9.73 -0.78
C CYS A 70 1.52 10.36 0.29
N VAL A 71 2.75 9.86 0.45
CA VAL A 71 3.74 10.46 1.34
C VAL A 71 4.57 11.46 0.54
N LEU A 72 4.66 12.70 0.99
CA LEU A 72 5.39 13.74 0.26
C LEU A 72 6.91 13.53 0.42
N PRO A 73 7.73 13.86 -0.60
CA PRO A 73 9.18 13.82 -0.50
C PRO A 73 9.69 14.71 0.64
N GLN A 74 10.74 14.24 1.33
CA GLN A 74 11.34 14.92 2.49
C GLN A 74 12.77 15.41 2.20
N ASP A 75 13.29 15.08 1.02
CA ASP A 75 14.66 15.33 0.57
C ASP A 75 14.79 16.60 -0.30
N ILE A 76 13.75 17.42 -0.37
CA ILE A 76 13.73 18.68 -1.13
C ILE A 76 13.23 19.86 -0.26
N PRO A 77 13.65 21.09 -0.59
CA PRO A 77 13.18 22.29 0.13
C PRO A 77 11.65 22.42 0.16
N LEU A 78 11.11 22.93 1.28
CA LEU A 78 9.66 23.02 1.50
C LEU A 78 8.94 23.92 0.48
N ASP A 79 9.60 24.98 0.01
CA ASP A 79 9.10 25.86 -1.04
C ASP A 79 8.94 25.11 -2.38
N VAL A 80 9.86 24.19 -2.68
CA VAL A 80 9.74 23.31 -3.85
C VAL A 80 8.56 22.37 -3.67
N VAL A 81 8.43 21.68 -2.53
CA VAL A 81 7.28 20.80 -2.22
C VAL A 81 5.95 21.53 -2.42
N ALA A 82 5.83 22.74 -1.86
CA ALA A 82 4.61 23.56 -1.95
C ALA A 82 4.26 23.98 -3.40
N SER A 83 5.25 24.03 -4.29
CA SER A 83 5.03 24.42 -5.69
C SER A 83 4.67 23.24 -6.61
N VAL A 84 5.22 22.05 -6.35
CA VAL A 84 5.13 20.88 -7.25
C VAL A 84 4.07 19.85 -6.86
N ILE A 85 3.54 19.94 -5.65
CA ILE A 85 2.48 19.08 -5.11
C ILE A 85 1.17 19.86 -5.02
#